data_AF-A0A562IHL2-F1
#
_entry.id   AF-A0A562IHL2-F1
#
_cell.length_a   1.000
_cell.length_b   1.000
_cell.length_c   1.000
_cell.angle_alpha   90.00
_cell.angle_beta   90.00
_cell.angle_gamma   90.00
#
_symmetry.space_group_name_H-M   'P 1'
#
loop_
_entity.id
_entity.type
_entity.pdbx_description
1 polymer ?
#
loop_
_entity_poly.entity_id
_entity_poly.type
_entity_poly.pdbx_seq_one_letter_code
_entity_poly.pdbx_strand_id
1 'polypeptide(L)'
;MNPTHENGSRPGFTLLHENLDTTTPGGRLVFHVFAALAEFIRELIVAGTREGLAAARARGRVGGRPSVITPEIIRAARDMLPNPDASVTAIARLLGVSPGTLYNHIPDLRELRAAGRARRQLSAGTTS
;
A
#
# COMPACT_ATOMS: atom_id res chain seq x y z
N MET A 1 16.49 48.47 36.55
CA MET A 1 15.19 48.35 35.86
C MET A 1 15.47 48.31 34.36
N ASN A 2 15.41 47.14 33.72
CA ASN A 2 15.64 47.01 32.28
C ASN A 2 14.34 46.44 31.67
N PRO A 3 13.72 47.06 30.64
CA PRO A 3 12.43 46.61 30.16
C PRO A 3 12.59 45.37 29.28
N THR A 4 11.80 44.35 29.58
CA THR A 4 11.65 43.13 28.77
C THR A 4 10.87 43.44 27.50
N HIS A 5 11.52 43.37 26.34
CA HIS A 5 10.82 43.27 25.05
C HIS A 5 10.46 41.80 24.80
N GLU A 6 9.21 41.46 25.11
CA GLU A 6 8.56 40.23 24.71
C GLU A 6 8.26 40.28 23.21
N ASN A 7 9.12 39.67 22.38
CA ASN A 7 8.86 39.49 20.95
C ASN A 7 8.47 38.04 20.68
N GLY A 8 7.20 37.82 20.33
CA GLY A 8 6.69 36.57 19.80
C GLY A 8 7.31 36.26 18.43
N SER A 9 8.47 35.62 18.44
CA SER A 9 9.20 35.27 17.21
C SER A 9 8.53 34.07 16.53
N ARG A 10 8.01 34.25 15.32
CA ARG A 10 7.58 33.13 14.47
C ARG A 10 8.81 32.28 14.11
N PRO A 11 8.75 30.94 14.17
CA PRO A 11 9.88 30.10 13.79
C PRO A 11 10.21 30.29 12.30
N GLY A 12 11.49 30.54 11.99
CA GLY A 12 12.04 30.71 10.65
C GLY A 12 13.22 29.76 10.41
N PHE A 13 13.59 29.57 9.15
CA PHE A 13 14.68 28.68 8.75
C PHE A 13 15.76 29.47 8.01
N THR A 14 17.02 29.18 8.32
CA THR A 14 18.18 29.81 7.68
C THR A 14 19.11 28.74 7.13
N LEU A 15 19.36 28.77 5.82
CA LEU A 15 20.39 27.93 5.21
C LEU A 15 21.74 28.63 5.29
N LEU A 16 22.65 28.08 6.10
CA LEU A 16 23.96 28.68 6.35
C LEU A 16 24.87 28.69 5.10
N HIS A 17 24.66 27.77 4.17
CA HIS A 17 25.45 27.69 2.93
C HIS A 17 24.92 28.55 1.79
N GLU A 18 23.61 28.75 1.70
CA GLU A 18 22.99 29.54 0.62
C GLU A 18 22.57 30.95 1.06
N ASN A 19 22.83 31.30 2.32
CA ASN A 19 22.44 32.57 2.96
C ASN A 19 20.95 32.90 2.74
N LEU A 20 20.10 31.87 2.76
CA LEU A 20 18.65 32.04 2.63
C LEU A 20 18.04 32.21 4.01
N ASP A 21 17.50 33.40 4.30
CA ASP A 21 16.81 33.72 5.54
C ASP A 21 15.32 33.98 5.30
N THR A 22 14.47 33.01 5.65
CA THR A 22 13.01 33.11 5.48
C THR A 22 12.32 34.08 6.45
N THR A 23 13.06 34.71 7.37
CA THR A 23 12.51 35.80 8.19
C THR A 23 12.39 37.11 7.40
N THR A 24 13.16 37.25 6.31
CA THR A 24 13.09 38.39 5.39
C THR A 24 12.01 38.22 4.30
N PRO A 25 11.41 39.31 3.77
CA PRO A 25 10.50 39.21 2.62
C PRO A 25 11.13 38.56 1.39
N GLY A 26 12.40 38.88 1.10
CA GLY A 26 13.15 38.31 -0.02
C GLY A 26 13.40 36.81 0.14
N GLY A 27 13.79 36.36 1.35
CA GLY A 27 14.00 34.94 1.59
C GLY A 27 12.72 34.12 1.56
N ARG A 28 11.57 34.68 1.97
CA ARG A 28 10.27 34.01 1.75
C ARG A 28 9.93 33.86 0.27
N LEU A 29 10.18 34.89 -0.54
CA LEU A 29 9.93 34.81 -1.98
C LEU A 29 10.76 33.69 -2.61
N VAL A 30 12.07 33.67 -2.36
CA VAL A 30 12.97 32.64 -2.89
C VAL A 30 12.58 31.24 -2.40
N PHE A 31 12.22 31.11 -1.12
CA PHE A 31 11.71 29.85 -0.58
C PHE A 31 10.45 29.35 -1.30
N HIS A 32 9.49 30.25 -1.60
CA HIS A 32 8.28 29.87 -2.34
C HIS A 32 8.57 29.46 -3.78
N VAL A 33 9.52 30.11 -4.46
CA VAL A 33 9.97 29.71 -5.80
C VAL A 33 10.56 28.29 -5.75
N PHE A 34 11.43 28.00 -4.78
CA PHE A 34 11.98 26.65 -4.62
C PHE A 34 10.92 25.61 -4.27
N ALA A 35 9.94 25.97 -3.43
CA ALA A 35 8.83 25.08 -3.12
C ALA A 35 8.03 24.71 -4.38
N ALA A 36 7.65 25.70 -5.19
CA ALA A 36 6.94 25.48 -6.45
C ALA A 36 7.78 24.65 -7.44
N LEU A 37 9.10 24.91 -7.52
CA LEU A 37 10.00 24.13 -8.36
C LEU A 37 10.11 22.67 -7.88
N ALA A 38 10.19 22.44 -6.57
CA ALA A 38 10.24 21.10 -5.99
C ALA A 38 8.95 20.32 -6.26
N GLU A 39 7.79 20.98 -6.20
CA GLU A 39 6.50 20.40 -6.60
C GLU A 39 6.51 19.99 -8.07
N PHE A 40 6.94 20.89 -8.96
CA PHE A 40 7.06 20.60 -10.38
C PHE A 40 7.97 19.40 -10.68
N ILE A 41 9.17 19.37 -10.08
CA ILE A 41 10.11 18.25 -10.26
C ILE A 41 9.50 16.93 -9.75
N ARG A 42 8.78 16.96 -8.62
CA ARG A 42 8.07 15.77 -8.11
C ARG A 42 7.05 15.25 -9.11
N GLU A 43 6.29 16.14 -9.74
CA GLU A 43 5.32 15.76 -10.78
C GLU A 43 6.00 15.12 -12.00
N LEU A 44 7.13 15.68 -12.46
CA LEU A 44 7.91 15.10 -13.54
C LEU A 44 8.43 13.69 -13.21
N ILE A 45 8.96 13.48 -12.00
CA ILE A 45 9.42 12.16 -11.54
C ILE A 45 8.27 11.15 -11.51
N VAL A 46 7.09 11.57 -11.03
CA VAL A 46 5.89 10.72 -11.00
C VAL A 46 5.45 10.36 -12.42
N ALA A 47 5.44 11.34 -13.33
CA ALA A 47 5.09 11.11 -14.74
C ALA A 47 6.05 10.10 -15.39
N GLY A 48 7.36 10.32 -15.29
CA GLY A 48 8.37 9.40 -15.83
C GLY A 48 8.31 8.01 -15.20
N THR A 49 8.01 7.90 -13.91
CA THR A 49 7.81 6.60 -13.25
C THR A 49 6.61 5.85 -13.84
N ARG A 50 5.50 6.55 -14.10
CA ARG A 50 4.29 5.96 -14.71
C ARG A 50 4.57 5.49 -16.13
N GLU A 51 5.27 6.30 -16.93
CA GLU A 51 5.69 5.93 -18.28
C GLU A 51 6.60 4.69 -18.27
N GLY A 52 7.61 4.67 -17.40
CA GLY A 52 8.50 3.53 -17.24
C GLY A 52 7.76 2.25 -16.81
N LEU A 53 6.80 2.36 -15.89
CA LEU A 53 5.94 1.25 -15.49
C LEU A 53 5.04 0.77 -16.63
N ALA A 54 4.45 1.68 -17.41
CA ALA A 54 3.64 1.34 -18.57
C ALA A 54 4.47 0.62 -19.63
N ALA A 55 5.65 1.15 -19.96
CA ALA A 55 6.57 0.52 -20.91
C ALA A 55 7.03 -0.87 -20.44
N ALA A 56 7.31 -1.03 -19.13
CA ALA A 56 7.67 -2.33 -18.58
C ALA A 56 6.50 -3.34 -18.66
N ARG A 57 5.26 -2.91 -18.39
CA ARG A 57 4.07 -3.75 -18.56
C ARG A 57 3.84 -4.14 -20.02
N ALA A 58 4.04 -3.22 -20.96
CA ALA A 58 3.96 -3.50 -22.40
C ALA A 58 4.98 -4.56 -22.84
N ARG A 59 6.15 -4.63 -22.19
CA ARG A 59 7.15 -5.69 -22.37
C ARG A 59 6.84 -6.99 -21.58
N GLY A 60 5.64 -7.11 -20.99
CA GLY A 60 5.20 -8.30 -20.26
C GLY A 60 5.61 -8.35 -18.78
N ARG A 61 6.19 -7.29 -18.22
CA ARG A 61 6.53 -7.26 -16.79
C ARG A 61 5.28 -7.07 -15.94
N VAL A 62 4.91 -8.07 -15.14
CA VAL A 62 3.73 -8.03 -14.24
C VAL A 62 3.90 -7.02 -13.10
N GLY A 63 5.10 -6.93 -12.53
CA GLY A 63 5.37 -6.08 -11.35
C GLY A 63 4.79 -6.64 -10.04
N GLY A 64 4.88 -5.87 -8.95
CA GLY A 64 4.37 -6.27 -7.65
C GLY A 64 5.22 -7.32 -6.92
N ARG A 65 4.70 -7.81 -5.78
CA ARG A 65 5.31 -8.90 -5.01
C ARG A 65 5.12 -10.22 -5.77
N PRO A 66 6.17 -11.05 -5.94
CA PRO A 66 6.02 -12.38 -6.55
C PRO A 66 4.97 -13.22 -5.82
N SER A 67 4.17 -13.96 -6.59
CA SER A 67 3.22 -14.93 -6.04
C SER A 67 3.98 -16.07 -5.38
N VAL A 68 3.59 -16.44 -4.16
CA VAL A 68 4.05 -17.66 -3.48
C VAL A 68 3.29 -18.91 -3.96
N ILE A 69 2.16 -18.70 -4.65
CA ILE A 69 1.36 -19.78 -5.24
C ILE A 69 1.92 -20.13 -6.60
N THR A 70 2.14 -21.42 -6.82
CA THR A 70 2.45 -22.01 -8.12
C THR A 70 1.29 -22.90 -8.59
N PRO A 71 1.22 -23.24 -9.89
CA PRO A 71 0.21 -24.17 -10.41
C PRO A 71 0.24 -25.54 -9.72
N GLU A 72 1.42 -26.00 -9.30
CA GLU A 72 1.61 -27.27 -8.61
C GLU A 72 0.98 -27.25 -7.22
N ILE A 73 1.12 -26.13 -6.49
CA ILE A 73 0.48 -25.94 -5.17
C ILE A 73 -1.04 -25.94 -5.33
N ILE A 74 -1.58 -25.28 -6.37
CA ILE A 74 -3.03 -25.28 -6.64
C ILE A 74 -3.52 -26.70 -6.96
N ARG A 75 -2.78 -27.46 -7.78
CA ARG A 75 -3.12 -28.84 -8.11
C ARG A 75 -3.10 -29.73 -6.87
N ALA A 76 -2.02 -29.69 -6.10
CA ALA A 76 -1.91 -30.47 -4.87
C ALA A 76 -3.03 -30.13 -3.85
N ALA A 77 -3.37 -28.85 -3.70
CA ALA A 77 -4.47 -28.44 -2.85
C ALA A 77 -5.83 -29.00 -3.34
N ARG A 78 -6.08 -28.97 -4.66
CA ARG A 78 -7.29 -29.54 -5.28
C ARG A 78 -7.38 -31.04 -5.10
N ASP A 79 -6.27 -31.76 -5.16
CA ASP A 79 -6.24 -33.21 -4.97
C ASP A 79 -6.49 -33.59 -3.49
N MET A 80 -6.10 -32.74 -2.54
CA MET A 80 -6.31 -32.95 -1.10
C MET A 80 -7.69 -32.54 -0.60
N LEU A 81 -8.36 -31.60 -1.28
CA LEU A 81 -9.65 -31.03 -0.88
C LEU A 81 -10.82 -32.02 -0.76
N PRO A 82 -10.95 -33.06 -1.60
CA PRO A 82 -12.01 -34.05 -1.50
C PRO A 82 -11.95 -34.93 -0.25
N ASN A 83 -10.80 -34.97 0.44
CA ASN A 83 -10.65 -35.77 1.65
C ASN A 83 -11.46 -35.13 2.80
N PRO A 84 -12.50 -35.80 3.32
CA PRO A 84 -13.36 -35.25 4.37
C PRO A 84 -12.63 -34.99 5.70
N ASP A 85 -11.50 -35.66 5.94
CA ASP A 85 -10.71 -35.50 7.17
C ASP A 85 -9.69 -34.36 7.07
N ALA A 86 -9.46 -33.80 5.88
CA ALA A 86 -8.46 -32.76 5.64
C ALA A 86 -9.08 -31.36 5.69
N SER A 87 -8.86 -30.63 6.80
CA SER A 87 -9.26 -29.22 6.87
C SER A 87 -8.43 -28.34 5.92
N VAL A 88 -9.04 -27.29 5.36
CA VAL A 88 -8.35 -26.29 4.52
C VAL A 88 -7.13 -25.69 5.24
N THR A 89 -7.20 -25.53 6.56
CA THR A 89 -6.09 -25.03 7.38
C THR A 89 -4.94 -26.03 7.47
N ALA A 90 -5.25 -27.32 7.61
CA ALA A 90 -4.24 -28.38 7.61
C ALA A 90 -3.55 -28.50 6.24
N ILE A 91 -4.32 -28.44 5.15
CA ILE A 91 -3.82 -28.46 3.78
C ILE A 91 -2.89 -27.25 3.53
N ALA A 92 -3.33 -26.05 3.92
CA ALA A 92 -2.52 -24.83 3.76
C ALA A 92 -1.18 -24.92 4.50
N ARG A 93 -1.21 -25.41 5.75
CA ARG A 93 -0.01 -25.61 6.57
C ARG A 93 0.95 -26.62 5.93
N LEU A 94 0.42 -27.72 5.40
CA LEU A 94 1.22 -28.75 4.73
C LEU A 94 1.89 -28.21 3.45
N LEU A 95 1.18 -27.38 2.69
CA LEU A 95 1.67 -26.76 1.46
C LEU A 95 2.50 -25.48 1.71
N GLY A 96 2.73 -25.09 2.97
CA GLY A 96 3.54 -23.92 3.31
C GLY A 96 2.93 -22.57 2.94
N VAL A 97 1.61 -22.50 2.74
CA VAL A 97 0.88 -21.27 2.38
C VAL A 97 -0.14 -20.89 3.46
N SER A 98 -0.55 -19.62 3.49
CA SER A 98 -1.62 -19.21 4.41
C SER A 98 -2.97 -19.81 3.97
N PRO A 99 -3.90 -20.13 4.88
CA PRO A 99 -5.25 -20.56 4.51
C PRO A 99 -5.96 -19.51 3.63
N GLY A 100 -5.74 -18.22 3.93
CA GLY A 100 -6.25 -17.11 3.12
C GLY A 100 -5.75 -17.15 1.67
N THR A 101 -4.50 -17.58 1.46
CA THR A 101 -3.92 -17.78 0.13
C THR A 101 -4.72 -18.82 -0.65
N LEU A 102 -5.05 -19.97 -0.05
CA LEU A 102 -5.88 -20.99 -0.71
C LEU A 102 -7.29 -20.47 -1.03
N TYR A 103 -7.96 -19.82 -0.07
CA TYR A 103 -9.29 -19.22 -0.31
C TYR A 103 -9.31 -18.17 -1.43
N ASN A 104 -8.20 -17.47 -1.67
CA ASN A 104 -8.11 -16.44 -2.71
C ASN A 104 -7.81 -17.03 -4.09
N HIS A 105 -7.13 -18.17 -4.16
CA HIS A 105 -6.64 -18.77 -5.43
C HIS A 105 -7.44 -20.00 -5.88
N ILE A 106 -8.32 -20.54 -5.03
CA ILE A 106 -9.22 -21.66 -5.37
C ILE A 106 -10.67 -21.14 -5.38
N PRO A 107 -11.31 -21.04 -6.57
CA PRO A 107 -12.67 -20.48 -6.72
C PRO A 107 -13.71 -21.15 -5.81
N ASP A 108 -13.73 -22.48 -5.76
CA ASP A 108 -14.70 -23.26 -4.97
C ASP A 108 -14.64 -22.89 -3.48
N LEU A 109 -13.42 -22.75 -2.95
CA LEU A 109 -13.21 -22.31 -1.56
C LEU A 109 -13.64 -20.85 -1.35
N ARG A 110 -13.41 -19.98 -2.34
CA ARG A 110 -13.81 -18.58 -2.29
C ARG A 110 -15.34 -18.44 -2.20
N GLU A 111 -16.05 -19.23 -2.98
CA GLU A 111 -17.51 -19.29 -3.00
C GLU A 111 -18.08 -19.83 -1.69
N LEU A 112 -17.52 -20.90 -1.15
CA LEU A 112 -17.89 -21.43 0.17
C LEU A 112 -17.73 -20.38 1.28
N ARG A 113 -16.65 -19.60 1.24
CA ARG A 113 -16.43 -18.50 2.20
C ARG A 113 -17.43 -17.37 2.01
N ALA A 114 -17.80 -17.03 0.77
CA ALA A 114 -18.81 -16.01 0.48
C ALA A 114 -20.20 -16.44 0.96
N ALA A 115 -20.62 -17.68 0.63
CA ALA A 115 -21.89 -18.26 1.04
C ALA A 115 -22.01 -18.39 2.57
N GLY A 116 -20.92 -18.75 3.26
CA GLY A 116 -20.87 -18.84 4.72
C GLY A 116 -20.94 -17.48 5.42
N ARG A 117 -20.54 -16.38 4.77
CA ARG A 117 -20.74 -15.01 5.28
C ARG A 117 -22.19 -14.57 5.12
N ALA A 118 -22.77 -14.81 3.93
CA ALA A 118 -24.17 -14.48 3.64
C ALA A 118 -25.14 -15.18 4.62
N ARG A 119 -24.93 -16.47 4.90
CA ARG A 119 -25.73 -17.22 5.88
C ARG A 119 -25.68 -16.64 7.29
N ARG A 120 -24.51 -16.19 7.75
CA ARG A 120 -24.33 -15.58 9.07
C ARG A 120 -25.01 -14.22 9.20
N GLN A 121 -25.05 -13.45 8.12
CA GLN A 121 -25.74 -12.15 8.08
C GLN A 121 -27.25 -12.32 8.13
N LEU A 122 -27.79 -13.32 7.41
CA LEU A 122 -29.22 -13.65 7.46
C LEU A 122 -29.65 -14.10 8.86
N SER A 123 -28.86 -14.91 9.54
CA SER A 123 -29.20 -15.37 10.90
C SER A 123 -29.07 -14.29 11.98
N ALA A 124 -28.21 -13.28 11.76
CA ALA A 124 -28.01 -12.16 12.70
C ALA A 124 -29.10 -11.08 12.59
N GLY A 125 -29.87 -11.05 11.49
CA GLY A 125 -30.93 -10.06 11.25
C GLY A 125 -32.32 -10.47 11.73
N THR A 126 -32.50 -11.69 12.26
CA THR A 126 -33.82 -12.23 12.66
C THR A 126 -34.11 -12.11 14.16
N THR A 127 -33.19 -11.56 14.97
CA THR A 127 -33.33 -11.48 16.45
C THR A 127 -33.76 -10.10 16.96
N SER A 128 -34.56 -9.34 16.21
CA SER A 128 -35.08 -8.04 16.68
C SER A 128 -36.60 -7.93 16.55
#